data_AF-A0A2G8MV14-F1
#
_entry.id   AF-A0A2G8MV14-F1
#
_cell.length_a   1.000
_cell.length_b   1.000
_cell.length_c   1.000
_cell.angle_alpha   90.00
_cell.angle_beta   90.00
_cell.angle_gamma   90.00
#
_symmetry.space_group_name_H-M   'P 1'
#
loop_
_entity.id
_entity.type
_entity.pdbx_description
1 polymer ?
#
loop_
_entity_poly.entity_id
_entity_poly.type
_entity_poly.pdbx_seq_one_letter_code
_entity_poly.pdbx_strand_id
1 'polypeptide(L)'
;MSAINRFHEVANDALVMISDNLVPEAKLTLAIYIPGKPEQDIVLMGPGSNPDEVVNTLRRRSGLSLDGDNAYKRGICDVAVGSMAAGKQNNNPPPAGHWGQRFWEIGRAEGEAQEKLLAALEHLVAVTTPDANDQIGAKEEHLASLENARTLIRMHRS
;
A
#
# COMPACT_ATOMS: atom_id res chain seq x y z
N MET A 1 -44.97 -16.21 13.39
CA MET A 1 -43.52 -15.99 13.62
C MET A 1 -42.84 -15.86 12.27
N SER A 2 -42.05 -14.80 12.04
CA SER A 2 -41.32 -14.64 10.78
C SER A 2 -40.17 -15.66 10.70
N ALA A 3 -39.74 -16.01 9.49
CA ALA A 3 -38.61 -16.92 9.26
C ALA A 3 -37.31 -16.41 9.92
N ILE A 4 -37.15 -15.09 9.99
CA ILE A 4 -36.03 -14.41 10.65
C ILE A 4 -36.04 -14.66 12.16
N ASN A 5 -37.18 -14.47 12.84
CA ASN A 5 -37.24 -14.69 14.29
C ASN A 5 -36.95 -16.15 14.66
N ARG A 6 -37.45 -17.10 13.87
CA ARG A 6 -37.18 -18.52 14.07
C ARG A 6 -35.72 -18.89 13.82
N PHE A 7 -35.07 -18.26 12.85
CA PHE A 7 -33.64 -18.43 12.61
C PHE A 7 -32.80 -17.88 13.77
N HIS A 8 -33.15 -16.70 14.31
CA HIS A 8 -32.44 -16.10 15.44
C HIS A 8 -32.51 -16.96 16.71
N GLU A 9 -33.69 -17.51 17.04
CA GLU A 9 -33.86 -18.41 18.19
C GLU A 9 -33.02 -19.68 18.03
N VAL A 10 -33.13 -20.36 16.88
CA VAL A 10 -32.37 -21.60 16.62
C VAL A 10 -30.86 -21.34 16.59
N ALA A 11 -30.42 -20.23 15.97
CA ALA A 11 -29.01 -19.87 15.94
C ALA A 11 -28.48 -19.58 17.34
N ASN A 12 -29.24 -18.86 18.17
CA ASN A 12 -28.84 -18.55 19.54
C ASN A 12 -28.70 -19.82 20.39
N ASP A 13 -29.71 -20.71 20.36
CA ASP A 13 -29.67 -21.96 21.12
C ASP A 13 -28.49 -22.86 20.71
N ALA A 14 -28.23 -22.95 19.40
CA ALA A 14 -27.08 -23.70 18.89
C ALA A 14 -25.74 -23.08 19.31
N LEU A 15 -25.62 -21.75 19.28
CA LEU A 15 -24.40 -21.05 19.68
C LEU A 15 -24.11 -21.21 21.18
N VAL A 16 -25.14 -21.17 22.03
CA VAL A 16 -24.99 -21.45 23.48
C VAL A 16 -24.45 -22.86 23.69
N MET A 17 -25.07 -23.85 23.06
CA MET A 17 -24.64 -25.26 23.19
C MET A 17 -23.21 -25.49 22.69
N ILE A 18 -22.80 -24.83 21.59
CA ILE A 18 -21.41 -24.88 21.12
C ILE A 18 -20.49 -24.21 22.14
N SER A 19 -20.87 -23.05 22.67
CA SER A 19 -20.05 -22.28 23.60
C SER A 19 -19.75 -23.04 24.90
N ASP A 20 -20.68 -23.85 25.38
CA ASP A 20 -20.53 -24.68 26.59
C ASP A 20 -19.45 -25.77 26.44
N ASN A 21 -19.08 -26.10 25.20
CA ASN A 21 -18.07 -27.11 24.88
C ASN A 21 -16.70 -26.49 24.52
N LEU A 22 -16.58 -25.17 24.58
CA LEU A 22 -15.32 -24.50 24.30
C LEU A 22 -14.44 -24.41 25.55
N VAL A 23 -13.13 -24.38 25.34
CA VAL A 23 -12.18 -24.09 26.44
C VAL A 23 -12.40 -22.67 26.97
N PRO A 24 -12.07 -22.39 28.25
CA PRO A 24 -12.19 -21.05 28.80
C PRO A 24 -11.55 -19.99 27.90
N GLU A 25 -12.19 -18.82 27.83
CA GLU A 25 -11.78 -17.66 27.02
C GLU A 25 -11.84 -17.82 25.49
N ALA A 26 -12.10 -19.03 24.99
CA ALA A 26 -12.29 -19.25 23.57
C ALA A 26 -13.41 -18.36 23.02
N LYS A 27 -13.19 -17.89 21.79
CA LYS A 27 -14.13 -17.01 21.08
C LYS A 27 -14.81 -17.79 19.97
N LEU A 28 -16.13 -17.65 19.90
CA LEU A 28 -16.96 -18.20 18.83
C LEU A 28 -17.40 -17.07 17.91
N THR A 29 -17.13 -17.24 16.61
CA THR A 29 -17.62 -16.35 15.57
C THR A 29 -18.25 -17.19 14.46
N LEU A 30 -19.41 -16.75 13.97
CA LEU A 30 -20.12 -17.41 12.88
C LEU A 30 -20.30 -16.43 11.72
N ALA A 31 -19.88 -16.85 10.53
CA ALA A 31 -20.11 -16.13 9.29
C ALA A 31 -21.04 -16.96 8.40
N ILE A 32 -22.11 -16.33 7.92
CA ILE A 32 -23.10 -16.92 7.03
C ILE A 32 -23.20 -15.99 5.82
N TYR A 33 -22.99 -16.53 4.64
CA TYR A 33 -23.00 -15.74 3.40
C TYR A 33 -23.70 -16.50 2.29
N ILE A 34 -24.18 -15.74 1.31
CA ILE A 34 -24.67 -16.28 0.05
C ILE A 34 -23.69 -15.82 -1.04
N PRO A 35 -23.08 -16.74 -1.81
CA PRO A 35 -22.15 -16.37 -2.87
C PRO A 35 -22.73 -15.31 -3.80
N GLY A 36 -22.01 -14.19 -3.94
CA GLY A 36 -22.38 -13.07 -4.82
C GLY A 36 -23.42 -12.09 -4.26
N LYS A 37 -23.82 -12.20 -2.99
CA LYS A 37 -24.81 -11.33 -2.34
C LYS A 37 -24.33 -10.78 -0.99
N PRO A 38 -23.26 -9.95 -0.99
CA PRO A 38 -22.62 -9.49 0.24
C PRO A 38 -23.55 -8.68 1.16
N GLU A 39 -24.60 -8.07 0.61
CA GLU A 39 -25.61 -7.34 1.39
C GLU A 39 -26.47 -8.23 2.31
N GLN A 40 -26.40 -9.56 2.12
CA GLN A 40 -27.12 -10.56 2.92
C GLN A 40 -26.20 -11.31 3.88
N ASP A 41 -24.92 -10.93 3.96
CA ASP A 41 -23.96 -11.56 4.84
C ASP A 41 -24.31 -11.26 6.30
N ILE A 42 -24.29 -12.30 7.13
CA ILE A 42 -24.53 -12.23 8.56
C ILE A 42 -23.25 -12.66 9.28
N VAL A 43 -22.71 -11.76 10.11
CA VAL A 43 -21.55 -12.03 10.96
C VAL A 43 -21.98 -11.89 12.42
N LEU A 44 -21.90 -13.00 13.16
CA LEU A 44 -22.12 -13.02 14.60
C LEU A 44 -20.76 -13.12 15.30
N MET A 45 -20.37 -12.03 15.98
CA MET A 45 -19.13 -11.94 16.74
C MET A 45 -19.41 -12.26 18.21
N GLY A 46 -18.70 -13.24 18.76
CA GLY A 46 -18.71 -13.51 20.18
C GLY A 46 -18.28 -12.29 21.02
N PRO A 47 -18.72 -12.18 22.28
CA PRO A 47 -18.33 -11.09 23.17
C PRO A 47 -16.80 -10.94 23.31
N GLY A 48 -16.29 -9.73 23.07
CA GLY A 48 -14.86 -9.42 23.15
C GLY A 48 -14.00 -10.04 22.04
N SER A 49 -14.61 -10.56 20.97
CA SER A 49 -13.87 -11.00 19.78
C SER A 49 -13.24 -9.82 19.06
N ASN A 50 -11.96 -9.93 18.70
CA ASN A 50 -11.28 -8.98 17.82
C ASN A 50 -11.41 -9.44 16.35
N PRO A 51 -11.95 -8.63 15.43
CA PRO A 51 -12.06 -8.97 14.01
C PRO A 51 -10.74 -9.42 13.37
N ASP A 52 -9.62 -8.78 13.70
CA ASP A 52 -8.31 -9.09 13.13
C ASP A 52 -7.83 -10.49 13.58
N GLU A 53 -8.07 -10.85 14.83
CA GLU A 53 -7.75 -12.19 15.35
C GLU A 53 -8.62 -13.28 14.71
N VAL A 54 -9.90 -12.98 14.44
CA VAL A 54 -10.79 -13.90 13.71
C VAL A 54 -10.24 -14.15 12.31
N VAL A 55 -9.91 -13.09 11.57
CA VAL A 55 -9.32 -13.19 10.22
C VAL A 55 -8.01 -13.98 10.26
N ASN A 56 -7.13 -13.70 11.22
CA ASN A 56 -5.87 -14.42 11.38
C ASN A 56 -6.07 -15.91 11.71
N THR A 57 -7.06 -16.24 12.53
CA THR A 57 -7.41 -17.63 12.88
C THR A 57 -7.88 -18.40 11.64
N LEU A 58 -8.81 -17.82 10.88
CA LEU A 58 -9.35 -18.38 9.65
C LEU A 58 -8.25 -18.62 8.60
N ARG A 59 -7.32 -17.67 8.44
CA ARG A 59 -6.17 -17.82 7.54
C ARG A 59 -5.23 -18.95 7.99
N ARG A 60 -4.87 -18.98 9.27
CA ARG A 60 -3.90 -19.95 9.82
C ARG A 60 -4.44 -21.38 9.81
N ARG A 61 -5.74 -21.57 10.05
CA ARG A 61 -6.33 -22.89 10.31
C ARG A 61 -7.20 -23.42 9.18
N SER A 62 -7.84 -22.55 8.40
CA SER A 62 -8.76 -22.95 7.33
C SER A 62 -8.15 -22.80 5.93
N GLY A 63 -6.85 -22.47 5.84
CA GLY A 63 -6.16 -22.33 4.55
C GLY A 63 -6.72 -21.21 3.67
N LEU A 64 -7.50 -20.29 4.27
CA LEU A 64 -8.02 -19.13 3.57
C LEU A 64 -6.85 -18.27 3.12
N SER A 65 -6.57 -18.35 1.82
CA SER A 65 -5.53 -17.56 1.21
C SER A 65 -6.05 -16.17 0.91
N LEU A 66 -5.16 -15.19 1.01
CA LEU A 66 -5.41 -13.88 0.46
C LEU A 66 -5.28 -13.89 -1.09
N ASP A 67 -4.91 -15.00 -1.74
CA ASP A 67 -4.59 -15.11 -3.18
C ASP A 67 -5.80 -15.40 -4.09
N GLY A 68 -7.03 -15.35 -3.58
CA GLY A 68 -8.23 -15.29 -4.43
C GLY A 68 -8.34 -13.99 -5.24
N ASP A 69 -9.51 -13.72 -5.83
CA ASP A 69 -9.82 -12.46 -6.53
C ASP A 69 -9.92 -11.28 -5.54
N ASN A 70 -8.79 -10.95 -4.90
CA ASN A 70 -8.74 -10.18 -3.67
C ASN A 70 -8.67 -8.68 -3.96
N ALA A 71 -9.85 -8.08 -4.13
CA ALA A 71 -10.01 -6.63 -4.31
C ALA A 71 -9.31 -5.80 -3.22
N TYR A 72 -9.24 -6.30 -1.99
CA TYR A 72 -8.55 -5.63 -0.89
C TYR A 72 -7.03 -5.54 -1.11
N LYS A 73 -6.38 -6.63 -1.55
CA LYS A 73 -4.96 -6.58 -1.93
C LYS A 73 -4.69 -5.63 -3.10
N ARG A 74 -5.53 -5.70 -4.14
CA ARG A 74 -5.43 -4.80 -5.29
C ARG A 74 -5.50 -3.35 -4.80
N GLY A 75 -6.48 -3.03 -3.95
CA GLY A 75 -6.58 -1.71 -3.33
C GLY A 75 -5.33 -1.30 -2.54
N ILE A 76 -4.73 -2.20 -1.75
CA ILE A 76 -3.47 -1.88 -1.05
C ILE A 76 -2.34 -1.60 -2.05
N CYS A 77 -2.18 -2.44 -3.07
CA CYS A 77 -1.16 -2.25 -4.10
C CYS A 77 -1.38 -0.94 -4.88
N ASP A 78 -2.62 -0.63 -5.24
CA ASP A 78 -3.00 0.58 -5.94
C ASP A 78 -2.68 1.82 -5.10
N VAL A 79 -2.96 1.78 -3.79
CA VAL A 79 -2.61 2.87 -2.86
C VAL A 79 -1.09 2.99 -2.72
N ALA A 80 -0.35 1.88 -2.63
CA ALA A 80 1.10 1.90 -2.56
C ALA A 80 1.72 2.50 -3.83
N VAL A 81 1.27 2.06 -5.02
CA VAL A 81 1.71 2.57 -6.32
C VAL A 81 1.34 4.05 -6.47
N GLY A 82 0.10 4.41 -6.14
CA GLY A 82 -0.37 5.80 -6.17
C GLY A 82 0.44 6.71 -5.24
N SER A 83 0.77 6.23 -4.04
CA SER A 83 1.61 6.97 -3.08
C SER A 83 3.01 7.20 -3.64
N MET A 84 3.64 6.18 -4.25
CA MET A 84 4.95 6.34 -4.91
C MET A 84 4.90 7.33 -6.08
N ALA A 85 3.84 7.26 -6.89
CA ALA A 85 3.66 8.18 -8.03
C ALA A 85 3.48 9.64 -7.57
N ALA A 86 2.66 9.87 -6.54
CA ALA A 86 2.47 11.18 -5.92
C ALA A 86 3.76 11.70 -5.28
N GLY A 87 4.50 10.83 -4.59
CA GLY A 87 5.82 11.13 -4.03
C GLY A 87 6.81 11.60 -5.08
N LYS A 88 6.91 10.88 -6.20
CA LYS A 88 7.76 11.25 -7.33
C LYS A 88 7.46 12.64 -7.86
N GLN A 89 6.20 13.03 -7.86
CA GLN A 89 5.72 14.34 -8.31
C GLN A 89 5.76 15.43 -7.22
N ASN A 90 6.20 15.09 -6.00
CA ASN A 90 6.15 15.96 -4.83
C ASN A 90 4.76 16.53 -4.53
N ASN A 91 3.70 15.74 -4.73
CA ASN A 91 2.34 16.21 -4.53
C ASN A 91 1.58 15.30 -3.58
N ASN A 92 0.47 15.82 -3.04
CA ASN A 92 -0.50 15.09 -2.24
C ASN A 92 0.13 14.14 -1.18
N PRO A 93 0.98 14.68 -0.27
CA PRO A 93 1.60 13.85 0.75
C PRO A 93 0.53 13.22 1.66
N PRO A 94 0.68 11.94 2.03
CA PRO A 94 -0.21 11.31 3.00
C PRO A 94 -0.21 12.07 4.34
N PRO A 95 -1.34 12.05 5.08
CA PRO A 95 -1.38 12.61 6.44
C PRO A 95 -0.30 11.99 7.35
N ALA A 96 0.18 12.76 8.32
CA ALA A 96 1.19 12.30 9.26
C ALA A 96 0.73 11.00 9.98
N GLY A 97 1.60 9.98 10.01
CA GLY A 97 1.31 8.69 10.62
C GLY A 97 0.47 7.74 9.75
N HIS A 98 0.07 8.16 8.56
CA HIS A 98 -0.58 7.27 7.61
C HIS A 98 0.41 6.22 7.07
N TRP A 99 0.01 4.95 7.02
CA TRP A 99 0.88 3.84 6.60
C TRP A 99 1.47 4.02 5.18
N GLY A 100 0.76 4.76 4.32
CA GLY A 100 1.20 5.10 2.96
C GLY A 100 2.40 6.05 2.88
N GLN A 101 2.75 6.74 3.98
CA GLN A 101 3.81 7.74 4.02
C GLN A 101 5.16 7.19 3.51
N ARG A 102 5.54 5.98 3.94
CA ARG A 102 6.81 5.35 3.51
C ARG A 102 6.89 5.17 2.00
N PHE A 103 5.78 4.84 1.34
CA PHE A 103 5.73 4.68 -0.12
C PHE A 103 5.84 6.03 -0.83
N TRP A 104 5.20 7.07 -0.29
CA TRP A 104 5.36 8.42 -0.79
C TRP A 104 6.80 8.92 -0.66
N GLU A 105 7.45 8.67 0.48
CA GLU A 105 8.86 9.05 0.71
C GLU A 105 9.82 8.35 -0.27
N ILE A 106 9.59 7.07 -0.57
CA ILE A 106 10.35 6.35 -1.62
C ILE A 106 10.19 7.05 -2.97
N GLY A 107 8.95 7.37 -3.34
CA GLY A 107 8.67 8.12 -4.57
C GLY A 107 9.37 9.47 -4.60
N ARG A 108 9.33 10.22 -3.48
CA ARG A 108 9.94 11.54 -3.34
C ARG A 108 11.46 11.47 -3.49
N ALA A 109 12.11 10.52 -2.85
CA ALA A 109 13.56 10.31 -2.97
C ALA A 109 13.97 10.04 -4.43
N GLU A 110 13.21 9.20 -5.13
CA GLU A 110 13.44 8.93 -6.56
C GLU A 110 13.19 10.18 -7.42
N GLY A 111 12.13 10.94 -7.12
CA GLY A 111 11.84 12.21 -7.79
C GLY A 111 12.98 13.23 -7.64
N GLU A 112 13.52 13.39 -6.44
CA GLU A 112 14.65 14.30 -6.18
C GLU A 112 15.94 13.84 -6.88
N ALA A 113 16.21 12.53 -6.91
CA ALA A 113 17.36 11.99 -7.63
C ALA A 113 17.25 12.28 -9.14
N GLN A 114 16.06 12.08 -9.71
CA GLN A 114 15.78 12.37 -11.11
C GLN A 114 15.88 13.87 -11.42
N GLU A 115 15.31 14.75 -10.57
CA GLU A 115 15.39 16.20 -10.72
C GLU A 115 16.84 16.69 -10.70
N LYS A 116 17.67 16.18 -9.77
CA LYS A 116 19.12 16.49 -9.71
C LYS A 116 19.86 16.04 -10.97
N LEU A 117 19.54 14.85 -11.48
CA LEU A 117 20.16 14.35 -12.71
C LEU A 117 19.74 15.20 -13.92
N LEU A 118 18.46 15.56 -14.03
CA LEU A 118 17.96 16.41 -15.11
C LEU A 118 18.62 17.78 -15.08
N ALA A 119 18.68 18.43 -13.92
CA ALA A 119 19.36 19.72 -13.76
C ALA A 119 20.84 19.66 -14.16
N ALA A 120 21.54 18.58 -13.79
CA ALA A 120 22.95 18.40 -14.20
C ALA A 120 23.11 18.19 -15.71
N LEU A 121 22.16 17.50 -16.35
CA LEU A 121 22.14 17.33 -17.81
C LEU A 121 21.82 18.64 -18.54
N GLU A 122 20.84 19.40 -18.06
CA GLU A 122 20.51 20.73 -18.60
C GLU A 122 21.72 21.67 -18.50
N HIS A 123 22.38 21.69 -17.34
CA HIS A 123 23.60 22.46 -17.15
C HIS A 123 24.72 22.00 -18.10
N LEU A 124 24.94 20.69 -18.24
CA LEU A 124 25.93 20.14 -19.15
C LEU A 124 25.63 20.56 -20.60
N VAL A 125 24.38 20.46 -21.05
CA VAL A 125 23.95 20.91 -22.38
C VAL A 125 24.23 22.40 -22.55
N ALA A 126 23.87 23.23 -21.57
CA ALA A 126 24.11 24.68 -21.62
C ALA A 126 25.59 25.03 -21.77
N VAL A 127 26.51 24.36 -21.06
CA VAL A 127 27.94 24.68 -21.12
C VAL A 127 28.68 24.00 -22.29
N THR A 128 28.06 23.01 -22.95
CA THR A 128 28.63 22.29 -24.10
C THR A 128 28.09 22.77 -25.44
N THR A 129 26.94 23.44 -25.46
CA THR A 129 26.33 23.98 -26.68
C THR A 129 26.95 25.35 -26.98
N PRO A 130 27.46 25.58 -28.21
CA PRO A 130 27.93 26.90 -28.61
C PRO A 130 26.80 27.93 -28.52
N ASP A 131 27.12 29.13 -28.04
CA ASP A 131 26.20 30.27 -28.02
C ASP A 131 25.99 30.86 -29.43
N ALA A 132 25.25 31.97 -29.52
CA ALA A 132 25.00 32.65 -30.79
C ALA A 132 26.27 33.18 -31.51
N ASN A 133 27.42 33.15 -30.83
CA ASN A 133 28.73 33.59 -31.32
C ASN A 133 29.70 32.41 -31.52
N ASP A 134 29.20 31.16 -31.55
CA ASP A 134 29.99 29.92 -31.61
C ASP A 134 30.94 29.72 -30.40
N GLN A 135 30.68 30.38 -29.27
CA GLN A 135 31.47 30.24 -28.04
C GLN A 135 30.84 29.21 -27.11
N ILE A 136 31.65 28.28 -26.60
CA ILE A 136 31.24 27.37 -25.52
C ILE A 136 31.56 27.97 -24.15
N GLY A 137 30.92 27.44 -23.10
CA GLY A 137 31.20 27.81 -21.72
C GLY A 137 32.68 27.67 -21.36
N ALA A 138 33.10 28.36 -20.29
CA ALA A 138 34.50 28.34 -19.87
C ALA A 138 35.00 26.91 -19.66
N LYS A 139 36.24 26.61 -20.09
CA LYS A 139 36.82 25.26 -20.01
C LYS A 139 36.74 24.64 -18.61
N GLU A 140 36.92 25.47 -17.58
CA GLU A 140 36.83 25.05 -16.18
C GLU A 140 35.40 24.63 -15.79
N GLU A 141 34.40 25.40 -16.20
CA GLU A 141 32.98 25.12 -15.96
C GLU A 141 32.51 23.87 -16.70
N HIS A 142 33.01 23.67 -17.92
CA HIS A 142 32.79 22.45 -18.71
C HIS A 142 33.32 21.20 -18.01
N LEU A 143 34.57 21.24 -17.52
CA LEU A 143 35.19 20.12 -16.79
C LEU A 143 34.45 19.83 -15.47
N ALA A 144 34.06 20.87 -14.73
CA ALA A 144 33.29 20.72 -13.50
C ALA A 144 31.92 20.07 -13.75
N SER A 145 31.24 20.47 -14.84
CA SER A 145 29.94 19.90 -15.24
C SER A 145 30.04 18.43 -15.62
N LEU A 146 31.10 18.04 -16.34
CA LEU A 146 31.37 16.65 -16.68
C LEU A 146 31.63 15.78 -15.44
N GLU A 147 32.41 16.28 -14.49
CA GLU A 147 32.72 15.54 -13.25
C GLU A 147 31.46 15.36 -12.37
N ASN A 148 30.62 16.40 -12.28
CA ASN A 148 29.34 16.32 -11.60
C ASN A 148 28.40 15.29 -12.26
N ALA A 149 28.23 15.35 -13.59
CA ALA A 149 27.42 14.40 -14.34
C ALA A 149 27.91 12.95 -14.16
N ARG A 150 29.23 12.72 -14.21
CA ARG A 150 29.83 11.40 -13.96
C ARG A 150 29.51 10.88 -12.57
N THR A 151 29.56 11.74 -11.56
CA THR A 151 29.25 11.39 -10.17
C THR A 151 27.78 10.99 -10.03
N LEU A 152 26.86 11.78 -10.57
CA LEU A 152 25.42 11.48 -10.55
C LEU A 152 25.06 10.18 -11.28
N ILE A 153 25.70 9.91 -12.44
CA ILE A 153 25.51 8.66 -13.19
C ILE A 153 25.99 7.45 -12.40
N ARG A 154 27.12 7.56 -11.67
CA ARG A 154 27.61 6.47 -10.82
C ARG A 154 26.64 6.17 -9.68
N MET A 155 26.13 7.20 -9.01
CA MET A 155 25.16 7.04 -7.92
C MET A 155 23.84 6.42 -8.40
N HIS A 156 23.40 6.68 -9.63
CA HIS A 156 22.19 6.05 -10.19
C HIS A 156 22.39 4.59 -10.63
N ARG A 157 23.63 4.10 -10.72
CA ARG A 157 23.96 2.74 -11.19
C ARG A 157 24.39 1.78 -10.08
N SER A 158 24.71 2.30 -8.88
CA SER A 158 25.11 1.53 -7.70
C SER A 158 23.90 1.08 -6.89
#